data_AF-A0A1V4YRK9-F1
#
_entry.id   AF-A0A1V4YRK9-F1
#
_cell.length_a   1.000
_cell.length_b   1.000
_cell.length_c   1.000
_cell.angle_alpha   90.00
_cell.angle_beta   90.00
_cell.angle_gamma   90.00
#
_symmetry.space_group_name_H-M   'P 1'
#
loop_
_entity.id
_entity.type
_entity.pdbx_description
1 polymer ?
#
loop_
_entity_poly.entity_id
_entity_poly.type
_entity_poly.pdbx_seq_one_letter_code
_entity_poly.pdbx_strand_id
1 'polypeptide(L)'
;MPLENVKSEFKIEFETIEDAEIILKVLEPEIRTSPSLRSFTHIKRVDKELIMKIDAADTTSFRAAINSYLRWIMLSYDVLKLKKSSH
;
A
#
# COMPACT_ATOMS: atom_id res chain seq x y z
N MET A 1 14.24 22.77 3.10
CA MET A 1 12.93 22.81 3.79
C MET A 1 12.12 21.60 3.32
N PRO A 2 11.39 20.90 4.20
CA PRO A 2 10.47 19.85 3.78
C PRO A 2 9.40 20.43 2.84
N LEU A 3 8.97 19.68 1.82
CA LEU A 3 7.80 20.06 1.03
C LEU A 3 6.56 19.90 1.90
N GLU A 4 5.67 20.90 1.86
CA GLU A 4 4.36 20.86 2.51
C GLU A 4 3.32 20.26 1.57
N ASN A 5 2.37 19.48 2.11
CA ASN A 5 1.24 18.89 1.39
C ASN A 5 1.64 18.03 0.18
N VAL A 6 2.30 16.92 0.44
CA VAL A 6 2.76 15.96 -0.57
C VAL A 6 1.62 15.03 -0.97
N LYS A 7 1.27 15.05 -2.26
CA LYS A 7 0.30 14.12 -2.86
C LYS A 7 0.99 13.22 -3.86
N SER A 8 0.70 11.93 -3.82
CA SER A 8 1.25 10.98 -4.79
C SER A 8 0.31 9.81 -5.05
N GLU A 9 0.44 9.24 -6.25
CA GLU A 9 -0.24 8.02 -6.67
C GLU A 9 0.81 6.98 -7.05
N PHE A 10 0.65 5.77 -6.52
CA PHE A 10 1.48 4.61 -6.83
C PHE A 10 0.60 3.53 -7.45
N LYS A 11 1.14 2.87 -8.48
CA LYS A 11 0.51 1.73 -9.13
C LYS A 11 1.43 0.54 -9.00
N ILE A 12 0.88 -0.56 -8.48
CA ILE A 12 1.61 -1.80 -8.27
C ILE A 12 0.86 -2.90 -9.00
N GLU A 13 1.50 -3.49 -10.00
CA GLU A 13 0.96 -4.57 -10.80
C GLU A 13 1.35 -5.93 -10.20
N PHE A 14 0.40 -6.86 -10.15
CA PHE A 14 0.55 -8.22 -9.65
C PHE A 14 0.39 -9.25 -10.78
N GLU A 15 0.82 -10.50 -10.52
CA GLU A 15 0.75 -11.58 -11.51
C GLU A 15 -0.69 -11.94 -11.88
N THR A 16 -1.59 -11.98 -10.89
CA THR A 16 -3.01 -12.28 -11.10
C THR A 16 -3.93 -11.30 -10.37
N ILE A 17 -5.21 -11.31 -10.76
CA ILE A 17 -6.25 -10.53 -10.09
C ILE A 17 -6.41 -10.97 -8.63
N GLU A 18 -6.31 -12.27 -8.38
CA GLU A 18 -6.44 -12.86 -7.04
C GLU A 18 -5.31 -12.41 -6.13
N ASP A 19 -4.07 -12.32 -6.63
CA ASP A 19 -2.94 -11.80 -5.84
C ASP A 19 -3.21 -10.36 -5.40
N ALA A 20 -3.63 -9.49 -6.33
CA ALA A 20 -3.96 -8.10 -6.03
C ALA A 20 -5.11 -7.99 -5.00
N GLU A 21 -6.12 -8.86 -5.10
CA GLU A 21 -7.23 -8.91 -4.15
C GLU A 21 -6.78 -9.37 -2.76
N ILE A 22 -5.95 -10.40 -2.66
CA ILE A 22 -5.45 -10.89 -1.37
C ILE A 22 -4.61 -9.81 -0.69
N ILE A 23 -3.70 -9.15 -1.42
CA ILE A 23 -2.90 -8.07 -0.86
C ILE A 23 -3.80 -6.93 -0.34
N LEU A 24 -4.83 -6.52 -1.10
CA LEU A 24 -5.76 -5.49 -0.64
C LEU A 24 -6.42 -5.87 0.69
N LYS A 25 -6.94 -7.10 0.80
CA LYS A 25 -7.60 -7.61 2.03
C LYS A 25 -6.67 -7.64 3.23
N VAL A 26 -5.39 -7.93 3.03
CA VAL A 26 -4.38 -7.90 4.11
C VAL A 26 -4.12 -6.47 4.59
N LEU A 27 -4.20 -5.48 3.70
CA LEU A 27 -3.99 -4.06 4.05
C LEU A 27 -5.22 -3.40 4.68
N GLU A 28 -6.43 -3.86 4.40
CA GLU A 28 -7.69 -3.32 4.95
C GLU A 28 -7.69 -3.06 6.47
N PRO A 29 -7.25 -3.98 7.34
CA PRO A 29 -7.20 -3.71 8.78
C PRO A 29 -6.32 -2.52 9.13
N GLU A 30 -5.15 -2.40 8.50
CA GLU A 30 -4.21 -1.30 8.75
C GLU A 30 -4.71 0.05 8.21
N ILE A 31 -5.40 0.04 7.07
CA ILE A 31 -6.04 1.24 6.51
C ILE A 31 -7.16 1.72 7.44
N ARG A 32 -7.91 0.80 8.05
CA ARG A 32 -9.02 1.12 8.96
C ARG A 32 -8.55 1.61 10.33
N THR A 33 -7.42 1.12 10.83
CA THR A 33 -6.87 1.49 12.14
C THR A 33 -6.02 2.76 12.12
N SER A 34 -5.54 3.19 10.95
CA SER A 34 -4.56 4.29 10.84
C SER A 34 -4.98 5.50 9.99
N PRO A 35 -6.11 6.19 10.25
CA PRO A 35 -6.23 7.58 9.87
C PRO A 35 -5.40 8.42 10.86
N SER A 36 -4.11 8.57 10.59
CA SER A 36 -3.30 9.55 11.34
C SER A 36 -3.69 10.96 10.89
N LEU A 37 -3.70 11.93 11.81
CA LEU A 37 -3.97 13.35 11.50
C LEU A 37 -2.98 13.97 10.49
N ARG A 38 -1.90 13.26 10.11
CA ARG A 38 -0.79 13.78 9.30
C ARG A 38 -0.68 13.14 7.92
N SER A 39 -1.39 12.04 7.66
CA SER A 39 -1.43 11.41 6.34
C SER A 39 -2.71 10.61 6.12
N PHE A 40 -3.30 10.80 4.94
CA PHE A 40 -4.44 10.04 4.45
C PHE A 40 -3.98 9.13 3.33
N THR A 41 -4.26 7.83 3.45
CA THR A 41 -3.93 6.85 2.42
C THR A 41 -5.18 6.13 1.95
N HIS A 42 -5.40 6.11 0.64
CA HIS A 42 -6.48 5.39 0.01
C HIS A 42 -5.91 4.35 -0.95
N ILE A 43 -6.31 3.09 -0.79
CA ILE A 43 -5.86 1.99 -1.63
C ILE A 43 -7.08 1.34 -2.27
N LYS A 44 -7.02 1.11 -3.57
CA LYS A 44 -8.05 0.40 -4.33
C LYS A 44 -7.42 -0.56 -5.33
N ARG A 45 -8.13 -1.62 -5.69
CA ARG A 45 -7.77 -2.52 -6.78
C ARG A 45 -8.45 -2.10 -8.09
N VAL A 46 -7.71 -2.21 -9.19
CA VAL A 46 -8.24 -2.19 -10.56
C VAL A 46 -7.59 -3.38 -11.27
N ASP A 47 -8.37 -4.41 -11.61
CA ASP A 47 -7.87 -5.66 -12.19
C ASP A 47 -6.71 -6.27 -11.39
N LYS A 48 -5.54 -6.44 -12.01
CA LYS A 48 -4.33 -6.96 -11.39
C LYS A 48 -3.45 -5.86 -10.77
N GLU A 49 -3.97 -4.64 -10.62
CA GLU A 49 -3.22 -3.50 -10.08
C GLU A 49 -3.80 -3.01 -8.75
N LEU A 50 -2.93 -2.59 -7.84
CA LEU A 50 -3.28 -1.75 -6.70
C LEU A 50 -2.90 -0.31 -6.97
N ILE A 51 -3.87 0.58 -6.83
CA ILE A 51 -3.72 2.03 -6.92
C ILE A 51 -3.76 2.59 -5.50
N MET A 52 -2.63 3.10 -5.04
CA MET A 52 -2.46 3.73 -3.74
C MET A 52 -2.29 5.23 -3.91
N LYS A 53 -3.10 6.00 -3.19
CA LYS A 53 -3.03 7.46 -3.13
C LYS A 53 -2.65 7.87 -1.72
N ILE A 54 -1.63 8.69 -1.58
CA ILE A 54 -1.17 9.23 -0.29
C ILE A 54 -1.24 10.75 -0.36
N ASP A 55 -1.87 11.34 0.64
CA ASP A 55 -1.90 12.77 0.92
C ASP A 55 -1.26 12.98 2.30
N ALA A 56 -0.13 13.67 2.37
CA ALA A 56 0.66 13.81 3.60
C ALA A 56 1.04 15.26 3.84
N ALA A 57 1.01 15.69 5.11
CA ALA A 57 1.28 17.07 5.50
C ALA A 57 2.70 17.54 5.14
N ASP A 58 3.67 16.63 5.16
CA ASP A 58 5.07 16.93 4.87
C ASP A 58 5.81 15.69 4.32
N THR A 59 7.03 15.90 3.80
CA THR A 59 7.87 14.81 3.26
C THR A 59 8.25 13.73 4.27
N THR A 60 8.32 14.06 5.57
CA THR A 60 8.63 13.09 6.63
C THR A 60 7.44 12.17 6.86
N SER A 61 6.24 12.74 6.98
CA SER A 61 4.96 12.04 7.10
C SER A 61 4.69 11.18 5.87
N PHE A 62 5.01 11.69 4.67
CA PHE A 62 4.94 10.95 3.40
C PHE A 62 5.86 9.73 3.40
N ARG A 63 7.14 9.92 3.73
CA ARG A 63 8.13 8.84 3.78
C ARG A 63 7.74 7.77 4.80
N ALA A 64 7.21 8.18 5.95
CA ALA A 64 6.71 7.26 6.97
C ALA A 64 5.54 6.42 6.44
N ALA A 65 4.56 7.04 5.79
CA ALA A 65 3.42 6.33 5.19
C ALA A 65 3.90 5.31 4.14
N ILE A 66 4.70 5.74 3.16
CA ILE A 66 5.22 4.86 2.11
C ILE A 66 5.97 3.66 2.69
N ASN A 67 6.88 3.90 3.63
CA ASN A 67 7.69 2.83 4.20
C ASN A 67 6.84 1.77 4.92
N SER A 68 5.74 2.18 5.56
CA SER A 68 4.81 1.24 6.19
C SER A 68 4.04 0.42 5.16
N TYR A 69 3.39 1.09 4.19
CA TYR A 69 2.56 0.39 3.21
C TYR A 69 3.36 -0.51 2.26
N LEU A 70 4.51 -0.04 1.76
CA LEU A 70 5.36 -0.86 0.89
C LEU A 70 5.90 -2.09 1.63
N ARG A 71 6.29 -1.93 2.91
CA ARG A 71 6.75 -3.06 3.71
C ARG A 71 5.66 -4.12 3.85
N TRP A 72 4.42 -3.72 4.16
CA TRP A 72 3.32 -4.68 4.28
C TRP A 72 3.02 -5.36 2.94
N ILE A 73 2.98 -4.61 1.84
CA ILE A 73 2.77 -5.16 0.50
C ILE A 73 3.84 -6.19 0.15
N MET A 74 5.11 -5.85 0.35
CA MET A 74 6.24 -6.75 0.07
C MET A 74 6.16 -8.03 0.90
N LEU A 75 5.94 -7.90 2.21
CA LEU A 75 5.85 -9.06 3.12
C LEU A 75 4.68 -9.98 2.73
N SER A 76 3.51 -9.41 2.47
CA SER A 76 2.35 -10.19 2.05
C SER A 76 2.57 -10.87 0.70
N TYR A 77 3.24 -10.19 -0.24
CA TYR A 77 3.56 -10.74 -1.54
C TYR A 77 4.58 -11.88 -1.47
N ASP A 78 5.61 -11.75 -0.63
CA ASP A 78 6.59 -12.83 -0.40
C ASP A 78 5.91 -14.07 0.18
N VAL A 79 4.99 -13.90 1.14
CA VAL A 79 4.20 -15.02 1.71
C VAL A 79 3.32 -15.67 0.64
N LEU A 80 2.68 -14.88 -0.24
CA LEU A 80 1.90 -15.42 -1.37
C LEU A 80 2.77 -16.25 -2.31
N LYS A 81 3.99 -15.82 -2.60
CA LYS A 81 4.94 -16.58 -3.43
C LYS A 81 5.36 -17.89 -2.79
N LEU A 82 5.55 -17.93 -1.47
CA LEU A 82 5.85 -19.18 -0.76
C LEU A 82 4.71 -20.20 -0.92
N LYS A 83 3.45 -19.76 -0.84
CA LYS A 83 2.29 -20.62 -1.09
C LYS A 83 2.32 -21.21 -2.51
N LYS A 84 2.65 -20.39 -3.53
CA LYS A 84 2.71 -20.85 -4.93
C LYS A 84 3.86 -21.84 -5.19
N SER A 85 4.97 -21.74 -4.45
CA SER A 85 6.13 -22.64 -4.60
C SER A 85 5.97 -24.02 -3.95
N SER A 86 4.88 -24.27 -3.22
CA SER A 86 4.61 -25.53 -2.51
C SER A 86 3.64 -26.46 -3.26
N HIS A 87 3.57 -26.34 -4.59
CA HIS A 87 2.88 -27.23 -5.52
C HIS A 87 3.81 -27.53 -6.69
#